data_AF-A0A1V6F141-F1
#
_entry.id   AF-A0A1V6F141-F1
#
_cell.length_a   1.000
_cell.length_b   1.000
_cell.length_c   1.000
_cell.angle_alpha   90.00
_cell.angle_beta   90.00
_cell.angle_gamma   90.00
#
_symmetry.space_group_name_H-M   'P 1'
#
loop_
_entity.id
_entity.type
_entity.pdbx_description
1 polymer ?
#
loop_
_entity_poly.entity_id
_entity_poly.type
_entity_poly.pdbx_seq_one_letter_code
_entity_poly.pdbx_strand_id
1 'polypeptide(L)'
;MAFDAISYADPPQTINIRGQLLNAQGQGLGGAREYSVQFYDAATAGTALGSASTGPTDVSPEGLFNIPVLLPESAVTAAEVWYELAVDGEATPGPLGPEDVFPNRVKVESVPFALESA
;
A
#
# COMPACT_ATOMS: atom_id res chain seq x y z
N MET A 1 45.50 5.93 -2.56
CA MET A 1 44.44 6.07 -1.56
C MET A 1 43.25 5.30 -2.09
N ALA A 2 42.95 4.14 -1.49
CA ALA A 2 41.76 3.38 -1.84
C ALA A 2 40.59 4.01 -1.09
N PHE A 3 39.57 4.46 -1.82
CA PHE A 3 38.31 4.84 -1.20
C PHE A 3 37.59 3.54 -0.87
N ASP A 4 37.38 3.26 0.42
CA ASP A 4 36.43 2.24 0.83
C ASP A 4 35.08 2.58 0.20
N ALA A 5 34.57 1.67 -0.64
CA ALA A 5 33.25 1.81 -1.21
C ALA A 5 32.24 1.79 -0.05
N ILE A 6 31.49 2.88 0.13
CA ILE A 6 30.36 2.89 1.05
C ILE A 6 29.34 1.90 0.48
N SER A 7 29.23 0.74 1.12
CA SER A 7 28.16 -0.22 0.84
C SER A 7 26.91 0.27 1.57
N TYR A 8 25.94 0.76 0.80
CA TYR A 8 24.61 1.04 1.34
C TYR A 8 23.84 -0.28 1.43
N ALA A 9 23.02 -0.43 2.47
CA ALA A 9 22.12 -1.57 2.56
C ALA A 9 21.04 -1.45 1.48
N ASP A 10 20.67 -2.57 0.86
CA ASP A 10 19.58 -2.60 -0.11
C ASP A 10 18.31 -1.99 0.53
N PRO A 11 17.66 -1.03 -0.13
CA PRO A 11 16.44 -0.46 0.39
C PRO A 11 15.38 -1.57 0.55
N PRO A 12 14.60 -1.56 1.64
CA PRO A 12 13.57 -2.56 1.83
C PRO A 12 12.54 -2.45 0.70
N GLN A 13 12.28 -3.57 0.02
CA GLN A 13 11.28 -3.62 -1.05
C GLN A 13 9.85 -3.62 -0.50
N THR A 14 9.69 -3.82 0.81
CA THR A 14 8.40 -3.84 1.49
C THR A 14 8.10 -2.47 2.12
N ILE A 15 6.94 -1.92 1.79
CA ILE A 15 6.37 -0.75 2.46
C ILE A 15 5.28 -1.17 3.43
N ASN A 16 4.95 -0.32 4.39
CA ASN A 16 3.80 -0.51 5.28
C ASN A 16 2.73 0.52 4.95
N ILE A 17 1.53 0.06 4.59
CA ILE A 17 0.34 0.91 4.45
C ILE A 17 -0.43 0.86 5.76
N ARG A 18 -0.61 2.02 6.39
CA ARG A 18 -1.28 2.16 7.68
C ARG A 18 -2.50 3.04 7.54
N GLY A 19 -3.53 2.74 8.31
CA GLY A 19 -4.74 3.53 8.32
C GLY A 19 -5.68 3.14 9.44
N GLN A 20 -6.87 3.73 9.40
CA GLN A 20 -7.95 3.47 10.33
C GLN A 20 -9.24 3.24 9.55
N LEU A 21 -9.92 2.13 9.84
CA LEU A 21 -11.21 1.76 9.29
C LEU A 21 -12.32 2.16 10.28
N LEU A 22 -13.16 3.09 9.87
CA LEU A 22 -14.24 3.64 10.69
C LEU A 22 -15.58 3.44 9.98
N ASN A 23 -16.62 3.13 10.75
CA ASN A 23 -18.00 3.17 10.26
C ASN A 23 -18.50 4.63 10.12
N ALA A 24 -19.72 4.79 9.59
CA ALA A 24 -20.33 6.11 9.43
C ALA A 24 -20.57 6.89 10.74
N GLN A 25 -20.54 6.21 11.89
CA GLN A 25 -20.63 6.81 13.22
C GLN A 25 -19.26 7.13 13.84
N GLY A 26 -18.16 6.88 13.12
CA GLY A 26 -16.80 7.10 13.57
C GLY A 26 -16.27 6.04 14.55
N GLN A 27 -16.92 4.87 14.63
CA GLN A 27 -16.46 3.76 15.46
C GLN A 27 -15.54 2.84 14.64
N GLY A 28 -14.51 2.31 15.31
CA GLY A 28 -13.55 1.38 14.71
C GLY A 28 -14.20 0.09 14.24
N LEU A 29 -13.84 -0.34 13.03
CA LEU A 29 -14.24 -1.61 12.44
C LEU A 29 -13.09 -2.61 12.57
N GLY A 30 -13.07 -3.35 13.67
CA GLY A 30 -12.05 -4.38 13.92
C GLY A 30 -12.34 -5.74 13.25
N GLY A 31 -11.42 -6.68 13.47
CA GLY A 31 -11.51 -8.06 12.99
C GLY A 31 -10.57 -8.37 11.83
N ALA A 32 -10.62 -9.60 11.34
CA ALA A 32 -9.90 -10.01 10.13
C ALA A 32 -10.64 -9.44 8.90
N ARG A 33 -9.94 -8.64 8.09
CA ARG A 33 -10.47 -7.97 6.89
C ARG A 33 -9.70 -8.42 5.67
N GLU A 34 -10.38 -8.58 4.54
CA GLU A 34 -9.68 -8.71 3.26
C GLU A 34 -9.19 -7.33 2.81
N TYR A 35 -8.04 -7.29 2.14
CA TYR A 35 -7.48 -6.09 1.53
C TYR A 35 -7.02 -6.34 0.09
N SER A 36 -6.95 -5.26 -0.69
CA SER A 36 -6.30 -5.22 -1.98
C SER A 36 -5.52 -3.91 -2.13
N VAL A 37 -4.30 -4.00 -2.64
CA VAL A 37 -3.46 -2.86 -2.97
C VAL A 37 -2.95 -3.02 -4.39
N GLN A 38 -3.33 -2.09 -5.27
CA GLN A 38 -2.89 -2.06 -6.66
C GLN A 38 -2.12 -0.77 -6.94
N PHE A 39 -0.92 -0.89 -7.52
CA PHE A 39 -0.13 0.26 -7.92
C PHE A 39 -0.44 0.69 -9.36
N TYR A 40 -0.28 1.98 -9.63
CA TYR A 40 -0.56 2.65 -10.89
C TYR A 40 0.46 3.75 -11.18
N ASP A 41 0.64 4.09 -12.46
CA ASP A 41 1.53 5.15 -12.93
C ASP A 41 0.92 6.57 -12.91
N ALA A 42 -0.36 6.71 -12.54
CA ALA A 42 -1.04 8.00 -12.46
C ALA A 42 -2.19 7.99 -11.44
N ALA A 43 -2.53 9.18 -10.94
CA ALA A 43 -3.59 9.42 -9.97
C ALA A 43 -4.98 8.96 -10.45
N THR A 44 -5.26 9.12 -11.75
CA THR A 44 -6.53 8.77 -12.38
C THR A 44 -6.27 8.14 -13.74
N ALA A 45 -7.00 7.06 -14.06
CA ALA A 45 -6.90 6.34 -15.35
C ALA A 45 -5.49 5.84 -15.73
N GLY A 46 -4.56 5.74 -14.76
CA GLY A 46 -3.23 5.18 -14.97
C GLY A 46 -3.23 3.68 -15.27
N THR A 47 -2.13 3.20 -15.82
CA THR A 47 -1.86 1.78 -16.08
C THR A 47 -1.45 1.08 -14.79
N ALA A 48 -1.93 -0.15 -14.58
CA ALA A 48 -1.54 -0.96 -13.44
C ALA A 48 -0.04 -1.33 -13.51
N LEU A 49 0.67 -1.09 -12.41
CA LEU A 49 2.07 -1.43 -12.23
C LEU A 49 2.15 -2.77 -11.49
N GLY A 50 2.19 -3.87 -12.26
CA GLY A 50 2.20 -5.23 -11.70
C GLY A 50 0.82 -5.69 -11.21
N SER A 51 0.79 -6.79 -10.48
CA SER A 51 -0.44 -7.37 -9.91
C SER A 51 -0.77 -6.77 -8.55
N ALA A 52 -2.06 -6.77 -8.19
CA ALA A 52 -2.50 -6.36 -6.87
C ALA A 52 -1.93 -7.30 -5.78
N SER A 53 -1.52 -6.71 -4.65
CA SER A 53 -1.26 -7.42 -3.40
C SER A 53 -2.58 -7.60 -2.68
N THR A 54 -2.95 -8.84 -2.35
CA THR A 54 -4.22 -9.15 -1.69
C THR A 54 -4.02 -10.11 -0.52
N GLY A 55 -5.01 -10.14 0.38
CA GLY A 55 -5.10 -11.14 1.43
C GLY A 55 -5.78 -10.61 2.69
N PRO A 56 -5.73 -11.36 3.79
CA PRO A 56 -6.27 -10.92 5.06
C PRO A 56 -5.33 -9.94 5.76
N THR A 57 -5.89 -9.01 6.51
CA THR A 57 -5.22 -8.16 7.50
C THR A 57 -6.02 -8.14 8.79
N ASP A 58 -5.33 -8.19 9.92
CA ASP A 58 -5.97 -7.96 11.21
C ASP A 58 -6.14 -6.47 11.46
N VAL A 59 -7.35 -6.09 11.87
CA VAL A 59 -7.70 -4.72 12.23
C VAL A 59 -8.05 -4.67 13.72
N SER A 60 -7.46 -3.72 14.45
CA SER A 60 -7.70 -3.56 15.88
C SER A 60 -9.16 -3.13 16.16
N PRO A 61 -9.67 -3.28 17.41
CA PRO A 61 -11.01 -2.79 17.76
C PRO A 61 -11.21 -1.29 17.51
N GLU A 62 -10.14 -0.50 17.53
CA GLU A 62 -10.13 0.92 17.20
C GLU A 62 -10.12 1.19 15.68
N GLY A 63 -10.08 0.15 14.85
CA GLY A 63 -10.02 0.22 13.40
C GLY A 63 -8.62 0.33 12.82
N LEU A 64 -7.55 0.19 13.62
CA LEU A 64 -6.19 0.42 13.14
C LEU A 64 -5.62 -0.81 12.41
N PHE A 65 -4.95 -0.58 11.28
CA PHE A 65 -4.30 -1.63 10.50
C PHE A 65 -2.88 -1.24 10.04
N ASN A 66 -2.08 -2.26 9.74
CA ASN A 66 -0.75 -2.13 9.14
C ASN A 66 -0.52 -3.27 8.14
N ILE A 67 -0.64 -2.96 6.85
CA ILE A 67 -0.50 -3.92 5.75
C ILE A 67 0.93 -3.82 5.18
N PRO A 68 1.77 -4.85 5.33
CA PRO A 68 3.04 -4.92 4.62
C PRO A 68 2.80 -5.27 3.15
N VAL A 69 3.31 -4.45 2.23
CA VAL A 69 3.17 -4.65 0.78
C VAL A 69 4.53 -4.66 0.12
N LEU A 70 4.80 -5.68 -0.68
CA LEU A 70 5.98 -5.73 -1.55
C LEU A 70 5.74 -4.83 -2.76
N LEU A 71 6.65 -3.88 -3.01
CA LEU A 71 6.61 -3.06 -4.21
C LEU A 71 6.91 -3.91 -5.45
N PRO A 72 6.07 -3.86 -6.49
CA PRO A 72 6.38 -4.51 -7.76
C PRO A 72 7.55 -3.78 -8.44
N GLU A 73 8.38 -4.52 -9.19
CA GLU A 73 9.55 -3.96 -9.90
C GLU A 73 9.18 -2.80 -10.84
N SER A 74 8.00 -2.88 -11.47
CA SER A 74 7.46 -1.83 -12.33
C SER A 74 7.12 -0.55 -11.57
N ALA A 75 6.79 -0.62 -10.28
CA ALA A 75 6.61 0.57 -9.45
C ALA A 75 7.95 1.21 -9.06
N VAL A 76 9.00 0.40 -8.81
CA VAL A 76 10.32 0.93 -8.44
C VAL A 76 10.93 1.78 -9.56
N THR A 77 10.64 1.43 -10.82
CA THR A 77 11.21 2.08 -12.01
C THR A 77 10.30 3.12 -12.67
N ALA A 78 9.04 3.24 -12.20
CA ALA A 78 8.10 4.21 -12.75
C ALA A 78 8.49 5.64 -12.34
N ALA A 79 8.25 6.59 -13.25
CA ALA A 79 8.49 8.01 -12.98
C ALA A 79 7.56 8.56 -11.88
N GLU A 80 6.38 7.95 -11.74
CA GLU A 80 5.38 8.29 -10.75
C GLU A 80 4.63 7.03 -10.34
N VAL A 81 4.27 6.94 -9.05
CA VAL A 81 3.59 5.77 -8.48
C VAL A 81 2.46 6.23 -7.58
N TRP A 82 1.31 5.60 -7.75
CA TRP A 82 0.11 5.79 -6.95
C TRP A 82 -0.41 4.42 -6.54
N TYR A 83 -0.98 4.29 -5.34
CA TYR A 83 -1.67 3.07 -4.94
C TYR A 83 -3.18 3.31 -4.76
N GLU A 84 -3.95 2.35 -5.22
CA GLU A 84 -5.36 2.17 -4.89
C GLU A 84 -5.46 1.17 -3.75
N LEU A 85 -6.28 1.49 -2.75
CA LEU A 85 -6.49 0.66 -1.57
C LEU A 85 -7.96 0.23 -1.55
N ALA A 86 -8.19 -1.05 -1.28
CA ALA A 86 -9.48 -1.56 -0.85
C ALA A 86 -9.29 -2.34 0.45
N VAL A 87 -10.20 -2.13 1.41
CA VAL A 87 -10.27 -2.90 2.66
C VAL A 87 -11.74 -3.12 2.96
N ASP A 88 -12.12 -4.35 3.25
CA ASP A 88 -13.50 -4.71 3.60
C ASP A 88 -14.04 -3.82 4.72
N GLY A 89 -15.00 -2.97 4.36
CA GLY A 89 -15.61 -1.95 5.21
C GLY A 89 -16.93 -2.39 5.85
N GLU A 90 -17.37 -3.62 5.63
CA GLU A 90 -18.68 -4.07 6.08
C GLU A 90 -18.74 -4.31 7.60
N ALA A 91 -19.94 -4.26 8.18
CA ALA A 91 -20.10 -4.54 9.62
C ALA A 91 -19.74 -6.00 9.96
N THR A 92 -19.95 -6.91 9.02
CA THR A 92 -19.55 -8.32 9.11
C THR A 92 -18.49 -8.58 8.05
N PRO A 93 -17.30 -9.08 8.42
CA PRO A 93 -16.25 -9.25 7.43
C PRO A 93 -16.60 -10.19 6.28
N GLY A 94 -16.14 -9.84 5.09
CA GLY A 94 -16.49 -10.52 3.84
C GLY A 94 -15.47 -10.34 2.71
N PRO A 95 -15.77 -10.90 1.52
CA PRO A 95 -14.96 -10.65 0.33
C PRO A 95 -15.08 -9.19 -0.11
N LEU A 96 -14.02 -8.68 -0.74
CA LEU A 96 -14.02 -7.31 -1.27
C LEU A 96 -15.09 -7.08 -2.33
N GLY A 97 -15.88 -6.03 -2.15
CA GLY A 97 -16.79 -5.46 -3.12
C GLY A 97 -16.27 -4.16 -3.75
N PRO A 98 -16.91 -3.65 -4.81
CA PRO A 98 -16.58 -2.34 -5.39
C PRO A 98 -16.76 -1.17 -4.40
N GLU A 99 -17.59 -1.32 -3.38
CA GLU A 99 -17.82 -0.37 -2.29
C GLU A 99 -16.63 -0.22 -1.33
N ASP A 100 -15.76 -1.23 -1.25
CA ASP A 100 -14.58 -1.23 -0.37
C ASP A 100 -13.40 -0.45 -0.95
N VAL A 101 -13.48 -0.11 -2.25
CA VAL A 101 -12.42 0.62 -2.95
C VAL A 101 -12.45 2.08 -2.54
N PHE A 102 -11.33 2.55 -1.99
CA PHE A 102 -11.17 3.95 -1.66
C PHE A 102 -11.11 4.77 -2.96
N PRO A 103 -11.92 5.83 -3.10
CA PRO A 103 -12.15 6.50 -4.39
C PRO A 103 -10.92 7.25 -4.92
N ASN A 104 -9.98 7.60 -4.06
CA ASN A 104 -8.78 8.35 -4.42
C ASN A 104 -7.55 7.47 -4.25
N ARG A 105 -6.70 7.44 -5.29
CA ARG A 105 -5.37 6.87 -5.16
C ARG A 105 -4.47 7.78 -4.34
N VAL A 106 -3.51 7.17 -3.67
CA VAL A 106 -2.54 7.88 -2.83
C VAL A 106 -1.17 7.81 -3.49
N LYS A 107 -0.50 8.95 -3.59
CA LYS A 107 0.83 9.04 -4.20
C LYS A 107 1.87 8.37 -3.32
N VAL A 108 2.73 7.56 -3.92
CA VAL A 108 3.92 7.02 -3.28
C VAL A 108 5.06 8.00 -3.55
N GLU A 109 5.51 8.67 -2.49
CA GLU A 109 6.67 9.56 -2.58
C GLU A 109 7.95 8.77 -2.31
N SER A 110 8.88 8.80 -3.26
CA SER A 110 10.24 8.27 -3.07
C SER A 110 11.18 9.42 -2.70
N VAL A 111 12.16 9.12 -1.85
CA VAL A 111 13.21 10.05 -1.46
C VAL A 111 14.53 9.68 -2.16
N PRO A 112 15.37 10.65 -2.57
CA PRO A 112 16.46 10.43 -3.52
C PRO A 112 17.47 9.33 -3.16
N PHE A 113 17.73 9.08 -1.87
CA PHE A 113 18.67 8.05 -1.43
C PHE A 113 18.20 6.61 -1.73
N ALA A 114 16.91 6.41 -2.01
CA ALA A 114 16.39 5.09 -2.39
C ALA A 114 16.74 4.69 -3.84
N LEU A 115 17.15 5.65 -4.67
CA LEU A 115 17.48 5.42 -6.09
C LEU A 115 18.99 5.22 -6.32
N GLU A 116 19.85 5.70 -5.42
CA GLU A 116 21.32 5.63 -5.55
C GLU A 116 21.92 4.27 -5.15
N SER A 117 21.09 3.31 -4.72
CA SER A 117 21.52 1.95 -4.33
C SER A 117 21.42 0.91 -5.46
N ALA A 118 20.97 1.29 -6.66
CA ALA A 118 20.74 0.39 -7.79
C ALA A 118 21.86 0.44 -8.84
#